data_AF-A0A194SCR5-F1
#
_entry.id   AF-A0A194SCR5-F1
#
_cell.length_a   1.000
_cell.length_b   1.000
_cell.length_c   1.000
_cell.angle_alpha   90.00
_cell.angle_beta   90.00
_cell.angle_gamma   90.00
#
_symmetry.space_group_name_H-M   'P 1'
#
loop_
_entity.id
_entity.type
_entity.pdbx_description
1 polymer ?
#
loop_
_entity_poly.entity_id
_entity_poly.type
_entity_poly.pdbx_seq_one_letter_code
_entity_poly.pdbx_strand_id
1 'polypeptide(L)' 'LDSCGGCASTGEGMDCTKIRGVQGVGCEGGECRVFSCEAGWKPSLRGDKCV' A
#
# COMPACT_ATOMS: atom_id res chain seq x y z
N LEU A 1 0.84 -11.83 9.29
CA LEU A 1 0.28 -11.97 7.92
C LEU A 1 -0.14 -10.57 7.51
N ASP A 2 0.85 -9.80 7.08
CA ASP A 2 0.79 -8.37 6.73
C ASP A 2 0.17 -8.18 5.34
N SER A 3 -0.99 -8.81 5.15
CA SER A 3 -1.83 -8.58 4.00
C SER A 3 -2.93 -7.67 4.49
N CYS A 4 -2.97 -6.44 3.98
CA CYS A 4 -4.20 -5.68 3.94
C CYS A 4 -5.26 -6.48 3.15
N GLY A 5 -5.89 -7.46 3.82
CA GLY A 5 -7.03 -8.23 3.34
C GLY A 5 -8.31 -7.40 3.23
N GLY A 6 -8.21 -6.07 3.23
CA GLY A 6 -9.33 -5.14 3.25
C GLY A 6 -9.58 -4.39 1.94
N CYS A 7 -8.59 -4.28 1.04
CA CYS A 7 -8.84 -3.68 -0.28
C CYS A 7 -9.49 -4.68 -1.25
N ALA A 8 -9.31 -5.98 -1.01
CA ALA A 8 -9.96 -7.06 -1.77
C ALA A 8 -11.48 -7.14 -1.56
N SER A 9 -12.04 -6.46 -0.55
CA SER A 9 -13.46 -6.59 -0.15
C SER A 9 -14.45 -6.06 -1.20
N THR A 10 -14.01 -5.31 -2.21
CA THR A 10 -14.86 -4.87 -3.34
C THR A 10 -14.79 -5.79 -4.57
N GLY A 11 -14.01 -6.87 -4.54
CA GLY A 11 -13.92 -7.83 -5.66
C GLY A 11 -13.07 -7.37 -6.85
N GLU A 12 -12.58 -6.12 -6.83
CA GLU A 12 -11.66 -5.52 -7.81
C GLU A 12 -10.32 -5.07 -7.17
N GLY A 13 -10.14 -5.40 -5.88
CA GLY A 13 -9.14 -4.81 -4.98
C GLY A 13 -7.71 -4.90 -5.49
N MET A 14 -7.11 -3.73 -5.73
CA MET A 14 -5.69 -3.60 -5.99
C MET A 14 -4.90 -4.16 -4.80
N ASP A 15 -4.05 -5.15 -5.05
CA ASP A 15 -3.09 -5.64 -4.06
C ASP A 15 -2.07 -4.53 -3.75
N CYS A 16 -2.34 -3.73 -2.72
CA CYS A 16 -1.43 -2.66 -2.30
C CYS A 16 -0.03 -3.19 -1.94
N THR A 17 0.09 -4.48 -1.60
CA THR A 17 1.37 -5.15 -1.33
C THR A 17 2.24 -5.35 -2.59
N LYS A 18 1.68 -5.20 -3.79
CA LYS A 18 2.45 -5.23 -5.05
C LYS A 18 3.17 -3.91 -5.35
N ILE A 19 2.92 -2.86 -4.56
CA ILE A 19 3.66 -1.61 -4.67
C ILE A 19 5.13 -1.91 -4.34
N ARG A 20 6.03 -1.65 -5.29
CA ARG A 20 7.45 -1.95 -5.11
C ARG A 20 8.05 -1.09 -4.00
N GLY A 21 8.90 -1.70 -3.17
CA GLY A 21 9.59 -0.99 -2.10
C GLY A 21 8.69 -0.66 -0.92
N VAL A 22 7.49 -1.25 -0.84
CA VAL A 22 6.54 -0.98 0.23
C VAL A 22 6.73 -1.96 1.38
N GLN A 23 6.74 -1.45 2.61
CA GLN A 23 6.91 -2.25 3.82
C GLN A 23 5.62 -2.29 4.64
N GLY A 24 4.85 -1.20 4.63
CA GLY A 24 3.57 -1.09 5.32
C GLY A 24 2.57 -0.34 4.47
N VAL A 25 1.49 -1.03 4.11
CA VAL A 25 0.34 -0.48 3.38
C VAL A 25 -0.91 -0.54 4.21
N GLY A 26 -1.85 0.32 3.88
CA GLY A 26 -3.20 0.39 4.41
C GLY A 26 -4.22 0.60 3.31
N CYS A 27 -5.49 0.46 3.68
CA CYS A 27 -6.61 0.92 2.87
C CYS A 27 -7.30 2.05 3.62
N GLU A 28 -7.42 3.21 2.99
CA GLU A 28 -8.07 4.40 3.53
C GLU A 28 -9.03 4.94 2.47
N GLY A 29 -10.32 5.04 2.78
CA GLY A 29 -11.33 5.55 1.83
C GLY A 29 -11.54 4.69 0.57
N GLY A 30 -11.08 3.43 0.56
CA GLY A 30 -11.12 2.56 -0.63
C GLY A 30 -9.88 2.68 -1.52
N GLU A 31 -8.87 3.46 -1.12
CA GLU A 31 -7.61 3.62 -1.84
C GLU A 31 -6.45 3.00 -1.06
N CYS A 32 -5.48 2.45 -1.80
CA CYS A 32 -4.21 1.98 -1.23
C CYS A 32 -3.40 3.17 -0.70
N ARG A 33 -3.08 3.16 0.59
CA ARG A 33 -2.15 4.10 1.21
C ARG A 33 -0.88 3.41 1.67
N VAL A 34 0.25 3.99 1.33
CA VAL A 34 1.57 3.62 1.81
C VAL A 34 1.83 4.36 3.11
N PHE A 35 1.99 3.61 4.20
CA PHE A 35 2.38 4.15 5.50
C PHE A 35 3.88 4.05 5.73
N SER A 36 4.52 3.00 5.22
CA SER A 36 5.97 2.83 5.31
C SER A 36 6.54 2.12 4.08
N CYS A 37 7.77 2.49 3.75
CA CYS A 37 8.55 1.91 2.67
C CYS A 37 9.72 1.10 3.22
N GLU A 38 10.24 0.18 2.40
CA GLU A 38 11.45 -0.58 2.70
C GLU A 38 12.66 0.35 2.89
N ALA A 39 13.67 -0.13 3.61
CA ALA A 39 14.88 0.65 3.86
C ALA A 39 15.55 1.05 2.52
N GLY A 40 15.76 2.36 2.34
CA GLY A 40 16.30 2.95 1.11
C GLY A 40 15.25 3.57 0.19
N TRP A 41 13.96 3.32 0.45
CA TRP A 41 12.84 3.92 -0.27
C TRP A 41 12.18 5.02 0.56
N LYS A 42 11.55 5.99 -0.10
CA LYS A 42 10.77 7.05 0.55
C LYS A 42 9.33 7.02 0.07
N PRO A 43 8.34 7.23 0.96
CA PRO A 43 6.97 7.39 0.52
C PRO A 43 6.87 8.63 -0.38
N SER A 44 6.19 8.46 -1.51
CA SER A 44 5.81 9.56 -2.39
C SER A 44 4.90 10.56 -1.65
N LEU A 45 4.87 11.81 -2.11
CA LEU A 45 4.03 12.86 -1.51
C LEU A 45 2.53 12.51 -1.48
N ARG A 46 2.07 11.66 -2.40
CA ARG A 46 0.69 11.17 -2.45
C ARG A 46 0.45 9.97 -1.54
N GLY A 47 1.51 9.29 -1.09
CA GLY A 47 1.41 8.07 -0.32
C GLY A 47 0.81 6.90 -1.12
N ASP A 48 0.88 6.92 -2.46
CA ASP A 48 0.39 5.83 -3.31
C ASP A 48 1.52 4.88 -3.75
N LYS A 49 2.79 5.31 -3.60
CA LYS A 49 3.97 4.50 -3.91
C LYS A 49 5.20 4.87 -3.09
N CYS A 50 6.20 4.01 -3.14
CA CYS A 50 7.55 4.29 -2.67
C CYS A 50 8.44 4.70 -3.86
N VAL A 51 9.27 5.72 -3.67
CA VAL A 51 10.24 6.27 -4.65
C VAL A 51 11.63 6.42 -4.08
#